data_AF-A0A6I1ID71-F1
#
_entry.id   AF-A0A6I1ID71-F1
#
_cell.length_a   1.000
_cell.length_b   1.000
_cell.length_c   1.000
_cell.angle_alpha   90.00
_cell.angle_beta   90.00
_cell.angle_gamma   90.00
#
_symmetry.space_group_name_H-M   'P 1'
#
loop_
_entity.id
_entity.type
_entity.pdbx_description
1 polymer ?
#
loop_
_entity_poly.entity_id
_entity_poly.type
_entity_poly.pdbx_seq_one_letter_code
_entity_poly.pdbx_strand_id
1 'polypeptide(L)' 'MNSFALAARYGTPASYQHQDEYLQLNYGSEAAGCKVIVLVDQAQHVIGWTSSGAMCANWAP' A
#
# COMPACT_ATOMS: atom_id res chain seq x y z
N MET A 1 11.22 -4.41 5.38
CA MET A 1 9.86 -4.93 5.69
C MET A 1 9.49 -5.90 4.57
N ASN A 2 9.31 -7.18 4.89
CA ASN A 2 9.03 -8.22 3.91
C ASN A 2 7.56 -8.15 3.48
N SER A 3 7.27 -8.33 2.19
CA SER A 3 5.93 -8.32 1.56
C SER A 3 4.85 -9.11 2.32
N PHE A 4 5.19 -10.21 2.99
CA PHE A 4 4.27 -10.97 3.85
C PHE A 4 3.68 -10.16 5.02
N ALA A 5 4.44 -9.21 5.58
CA ALA A 5 3.94 -8.33 6.65
C ALA A 5 2.92 -7.31 6.12
N LEU A 6 2.98 -6.98 4.82
CA LEU A 6 2.06 -6.04 4.19
C LEU A 6 0.70 -6.68 3.95
N ALA A 7 0.69 -7.90 3.41
CA ALA A 7 -0.54 -8.68 3.20
C ALA A 7 -1.24 -9.01 4.53
N ALA A 8 -0.48 -9.31 5.59
CA ALA A 8 -1.05 -9.56 6.92
C ALA A 8 -1.69 -8.29 7.54
N ARG A 9 -1.19 -7.10 7.20
CA ARG A 9 -1.64 -5.82 7.78
C ARG A 9 -2.74 -5.13 6.99
N TYR A 10 -2.68 -5.18 5.67
CA TYR A 10 -3.60 -4.46 4.78
C TYR A 10 -4.46 -5.40 3.91
N GLY A 11 -4.25 -6.71 4.01
CA GLY A 11 -4.95 -7.70 3.19
C GLY A 11 -4.51 -7.66 1.72
N THR A 12 -5.46 -7.97 0.84
CA THR A 12 -5.25 -7.91 -0.62
C THR A 12 -5.39 -6.46 -1.09
N PRO A 13 -4.44 -5.93 -1.88
CA PRO A 13 -4.57 -4.59 -2.45
C PRO A 13 -5.80 -4.52 -3.36
N ALA A 14 -6.47 -3.36 -3.37
CA ALA A 14 -7.61 -3.10 -4.23
C ALA A 14 -7.19 -3.03 -5.71
N SER A 15 -5.99 -2.54 -5.97
CA SER A 15 -5.37 -2.56 -7.29
C SER A 15 -3.85 -2.53 -7.19
N TYR A 16 -3.17 -2.91 -8.27
CA TYR A 16 -1.73 -2.79 -8.38
C TYR A 16 -1.32 -2.21 -9.74
N GLN A 17 -0.15 -1.59 -9.79
CA GLN A 17 0.46 -1.06 -11.01
C GLN A 17 1.93 -1.42 -11.03
N HIS A 18 2.40 -1.98 -12.14
CA HIS A 18 3.82 -2.24 -12.36
C HIS A 18 4.44 -0.98 -12.96
N GLN A 19 5.32 -0.32 -12.22
CA GLN A 19 6.22 0.70 -12.75
C GLN A 19 7.60 0.05 -12.86
N ASP A 20 8.39 0.37 -13.88
CA ASP A 20 9.54 -0.43 -14.35
C ASP A 20 10.38 -1.11 -13.23
N GLU A 21 10.78 -0.34 -12.22
CA GLU A 21 11.62 -0.82 -11.11
C GLU A 21 10.85 -1.23 -9.85
N TYR A 22 9.55 -0.93 -9.78
CA TYR A 22 8.74 -1.13 -8.57
C TYR A 22 7.27 -1.44 -8.83
N LEU A 23 6.74 -2.37 -8.04
CA LEU A 23 5.33 -2.68 -7.95
C LEU A 23 4.64 -1.74 -6.97
N GLN A 24 3.70 -0.93 -7.46
CA GLN A 24 2.84 -0.11 -6.65
C GLN A 24 1.58 -0.89 -6.26
N LEU A 25 1.31 -0.98 -4.96
CA LEU A 25 0.13 -1.60 -4.37
C LEU A 25 -0.78 -0.51 -3.81
N ASN A 26 -2.03 -0.48 -4.24
CA ASN A 26 -3.02 0.50 -3.78
C ASN A 26 -4.05 -0.20 -2.89
N TYR A 27 -4.23 0.32 -1.69
CA TYR A 27 -5.18 -0.14 -0.69
C TYR A 27 -6.21 0.95 -0.41
N GLY A 28 -7.48 0.56 -0.28
CA GLY A 28 -8.56 1.50 -0.05
C GLY A 28 -8.77 2.50 -1.21
N SER A 29 -9.44 3.61 -0.91
CA SER A 29 -9.62 4.72 -1.84
C SER A 29 -9.89 6.01 -1.07
N GLU A 30 -9.59 7.16 -1.68
CA GLU A 30 -9.88 8.45 -1.06
C GLU A 30 -11.39 8.66 -0.88
N ALA A 31 -12.20 8.13 -1.82
CA ALA A 31 -13.66 8.10 -1.72
C ALA A 31 -14.16 7.28 -0.52
N ALA A 32 -13.45 6.21 -0.15
CA ALA A 32 -13.71 5.42 1.06
C ALA A 32 -13.10 6.04 2.33
N GLY A 33 -12.48 7.22 2.23
CA GLY A 33 -11.92 7.95 3.36
C GLY A 33 -10.46 7.64 3.68
N CYS A 34 -9.88 6.55 3.15
CA CYS A 34 -8.44 6.31 3.22
C CYS A 34 -7.93 5.52 2.02
N LYS A 35 -6.83 6.01 1.44
CA LYS A 35 -6.01 5.37 0.43
C LYS A 35 -4.60 5.20 0.98
N VAL A 36 -4.05 4.00 0.85
CA VAL A 36 -2.65 3.70 1.16
C VAL A 36 -1.98 3.17 -0.09
N ILE A 37 -0.83 3.73 -0.43
CA ILE A 37 -0.01 3.31 -1.56
C ILE A 37 1.30 2.80 -1.01
N VAL A 38 1.71 1.61 -1.45
CA VAL A 38 2.98 0.98 -1.05
C VAL A 38 3.78 0.66 -2.30
N LEU A 39 5.06 1.04 -2.29
CA LEU A 39 6.01 0.73 -3.34
C LEU A 39 6.88 -0.44 -2.91
N VAL A 40 6.97 -1.44 -3.78
CA VAL A 40 7.68 -2.68 -3.55
C VAL A 40 8.71 -2.89 -4.66
N ASP A 41 9.96 -3.17 -4.31
CA ASP A 41 11.00 -3.48 -5.31
C ASP A 41 10.84 -4.90 -5.90
N GLN A 42 11.67 -5.24 -6.88
CA GLN A 42 11.65 -6.55 -7.53
C GLN A 42 11.99 -7.72 -6.58
N ALA A 43 12.68 -7.45 -5.47
CA ALA A 43 12.98 -8.41 -4.43
C ALA A 43 11.87 -8.51 -3.36
N GLN A 44 10.72 -7.85 -3.61
CA GLN A 44 9.56 -7.78 -2.73
C GLN A 44 9.80 -7.04 -1.40
N HIS A 45 10.73 -6.10 -1.37
CA HIS A 45 10.91 -5.20 -0.23
C HIS A 45 10.11 -3.93 -0.38
N VAL A 46 9.49 -3.49 0.72
CA VAL A 46 8.87 -2.17 0.79
C VAL A 46 9.96 -1.09 0.75
N ILE A 47 9.93 -0.26 -0.29
CA ILE A 47 10.88 0.86 -0.50
C ILE A 47 10.23 2.23 -0.28
N GLY A 48 8.90 2.29 -0.22
CA GLY A 48 8.17 3.53 0.01
C GLY A 48 6.72 3.29 0.38
N TRP A 49 6.13 4.26 1.06
CA TRP A 49 4.71 4.25 1.42
C TRP A 49 4.18 5.67 1.51
N THR A 50 2.91 5.86 1.17
CA THR A 50 2.17 7.10 1.39
C THR A 50 0.73 6.78 1.69
N SER A 51 0.06 7.65 2.45
CA SER A 51 -1.37 7.56 2.73
C SER A 51 -2.06 8.89 2.45
N SER A 52 -3.30 8.84 1.98
CA SER A 52 -4.11 10.03 1.73
C SER A 52 -5.58 9.77 2.04
N GLY A 53 -6.26 10.78 2.58
CA GLY A 53 -7.65 10.69 3.02
C GLY A 53 -7.84 10.98 4.50
N ALA A 54 -8.98 11.57 4.85
CA ALA A 54 -9.27 12.08 6.19
C ALA A 54 -9.29 11.00 7.29
N MET A 55 -9.51 9.73 6.92
CA MET A 55 -9.60 8.61 7.85
C MET A 55 -8.33 7.76 7.90
N CYS A 56 -7.25 8.14 7.21
CA CYS A 56 -6.01 7.36 7.25
C CYS A 56 -5.33 7.32 8.62
N ALA A 57 -5.57 8.33 9.47
CA ALA A 57 -5.09 8.33 10.85
C ALA A 57 -5.71 7.20 11.70
N ASN A 58 -6.95 6.78 11.37
CA ASN A 58 -7.64 5.66 12.03
C ASN A 58 -7.36 4.31 11.35
N TRP A 59 -6.58 4.31 10.26
CA TRP A 59 -6.08 3.12 9.56
C TRP A 59 -4.61 2.82 9.88
N ALA A 60 -4.01 3.57 10.79
CA ALA A 60 -2.80 3.15 11.49
C ALA A 60 -3.21 2.30 12.72
N PRO A 61 -2.60 1.13 12.95
CA PRO A 61 -2.77 0.39 14.20
C PRO A 61 -2.17 1.16 15.38
#